data_AF-A0A1B8A5T7-F1
#
_entry.id   AF-A0A1B8A5T7-F1
#
_cell.length_a   1.000
_cell.length_b   1.000
_cell.length_c   1.000
_cell.angle_alpha   90.00
_cell.angle_beta   90.00
_cell.angle_gamma   90.00
#
_symmetry.space_group_name_H-M   'P 1'
#
loop_
_entity.id
_entity.type
_entity.pdbx_description
1 polymer ?
#
loop_
_entity_poly.entity_id
_entity_poly.type
_entity_poly.pdbx_seq_one_letter_code
_entity_poly.pdbx_strand_id
1 'polypeptide(L)'
;MYCVGVLRQVGVQNTASRLSIGEYMDMRAGGVGAYPCIGLMEFAEKIDLPQDVMDHPSLEAISRLTCDLITLQNDLCSYRKDLIQGEDNNVIFILKDQGLTEQQAVDEIGEMLCDCYRRWGTALADLPSWGEGIDRDVIQAGGPFHFHPRSLL
;
A
#
# COMPACT_ATOMS: atom_id res chain seq x y z
N MET A 1 -2.67 13.32 -2.86
CA MET A 1 -1.28 13.60 -2.43
C MET A 1 -1.24 13.74 -0.91
N TYR A 2 -0.48 12.87 -0.24
CA TYR A 2 -0.40 12.59 1.20
C TYR A 2 -1.15 13.50 2.19
N CYS A 3 -0.83 14.80 2.25
CA CYS A 3 -1.47 15.74 3.17
C CYS A 3 -3.00 15.77 3.04
N VAL A 4 -3.53 15.66 1.81
CA VAL A 4 -4.97 15.56 1.56
C VAL A 4 -5.55 14.26 2.10
N GLY A 5 -4.80 13.15 2.00
CA GLY A 5 -5.20 11.86 2.58
C GLY A 5 -5.25 11.89 4.10
N VAL A 6 -4.25 12.51 4.74
CA VAL A 6 -4.23 12.73 6.19
C VAL A 6 -5.40 13.61 6.63
N LEU A 7 -5.69 14.70 5.90
CA LEU A 7 -6.85 15.55 6.18
C LEU A 7 -8.18 14.79 6.03
N ARG A 8 -8.29 13.92 5.01
CA ARG A 8 -9.47 13.05 4.84
C ARG A 8 -9.63 12.10 6.01
N GLN A 9 -8.54 11.51 6.50
CA GLN A 9 -8.56 10.64 7.68
C GLN A 9 -9.06 11.37 8.92
N VAL A 10 -8.56 12.57 9.19
CA VAL A 10 -9.04 13.41 10.30
C VAL A 10 -10.54 13.74 10.12
N GLY A 11 -10.98 14.01 8.89
CA GLY A 11 -12.40 14.25 8.59
C GLY A 11 -13.28 13.04 8.92
N VAL A 12 -12.87 11.83 8.51
CA VAL A 12 -13.61 10.58 8.76
C VAL A 12 -13.70 10.26 10.25
N GLN A 13 -12.61 10.45 11.01
CA GLN A 13 -12.60 10.23 12.46
C GLN A 13 -13.58 11.13 13.21
N ASN A 14 -13.97 12.27 12.61
CA ASN A 14 -14.96 13.19 13.17
C ASN A 14 -16.40 12.88 12.74
N THR A 15 -16.64 11.85 11.92
CA THR A 15 -17.97 11.40 11.51
C THR A 15 -18.39 10.12 12.24
N ALA A 16 -19.67 10.03 12.62
CA ALA A 16 -20.21 8.90 13.39
C ALA A 16 -20.41 7.60 12.58
N SER A 17 -20.19 7.62 11.27
CA SER A 17 -20.38 6.45 10.39
C SER A 17 -19.08 5.70 10.20
N ARG A 18 -19.09 4.40 10.48
CA ARG A 18 -17.94 3.51 10.20
C ARG A 18 -17.82 3.25 8.70
N LEU A 19 -16.59 3.35 8.19
CA LEU A 19 -16.28 3.11 6.79
C LEU A 19 -16.48 1.64 6.42
N SER A 20 -16.89 1.38 5.18
CA SER A 20 -16.67 0.07 4.56
C SER A 20 -15.18 -0.20 4.38
N ILE A 21 -14.80 -1.47 4.16
CA ILE A 21 -13.40 -1.86 3.92
C ILE A 21 -12.84 -1.10 2.70
N GLY A 22 -13.60 -1.01 1.60
CA GLY A 22 -13.17 -0.29 0.41
C GLY A 22 -12.89 1.18 0.67
N GLU A 23 -13.81 1.87 1.36
CA GLU A 23 -13.64 3.28 1.72
C GLU A 23 -12.45 3.48 2.67
N TYR A 24 -12.24 2.55 3.60
CA TYR A 24 -11.09 2.55 4.50
C TYR A 24 -9.78 2.38 3.75
N MET A 25 -9.68 1.41 2.84
CA MET A 25 -8.48 1.18 2.04
C MET A 25 -8.17 2.38 1.13
N ASP A 26 -9.19 2.98 0.50
CA ASP A 26 -9.02 4.20 -0.29
C ASP A 26 -8.55 5.39 0.55
N MET A 27 -9.06 5.52 1.78
CA MET A 27 -8.60 6.55 2.72
C MET A 27 -7.13 6.31 3.10
N ARG A 28 -6.77 5.07 3.47
CA ARG A 28 -5.42 4.69 3.89
C ARG A 28 -4.42 4.80 2.76
N ALA A 29 -4.78 4.50 1.51
CA ALA A 29 -3.90 4.68 0.36
C ALA A 29 -3.39 6.12 0.24
N GLY A 30 -4.23 7.11 0.57
CA GLY A 30 -3.82 8.50 0.62
C GLY A 30 -2.98 8.89 1.84
N GLY A 31 -3.03 8.14 2.94
CA GLY A 31 -2.44 8.49 4.24
C GLY A 31 -1.27 7.60 4.70
N VAL A 32 -1.00 6.47 4.02
CA VAL A 32 0.04 5.50 4.42
C VAL A 32 1.46 5.98 4.12
N GLY A 33 1.61 7.04 3.31
CA GLY A 33 2.92 7.63 3.02
C GLY A 33 3.75 6.87 1.99
N ALA A 34 3.20 5.85 1.34
CA ALA A 34 3.92 5.11 0.29
C ALA A 34 4.26 6.00 -0.92
N TYR A 35 3.31 6.80 -1.42
CA TYR A 35 3.55 7.71 -2.54
C TYR A 35 4.74 8.67 -2.37
N PRO A 36 4.87 9.43 -1.25
CA PRO A 36 6.05 10.26 -1.05
C PRO A 36 7.34 9.43 -0.89
N CYS A 37 7.29 8.21 -0.34
CA CYS A 37 8.44 7.32 -0.29
C CYS A 37 8.88 6.84 -1.68
N ILE A 38 7.95 6.55 -2.59
CA ILE A 38 8.24 6.17 -3.97
C ILE A 38 9.03 7.30 -4.66
N GLY A 39 8.53 8.54 -4.61
CA GLY A 39 9.25 9.68 -5.21
C GLY A 39 10.62 9.97 -4.57
N LEU A 40 10.80 9.70 -3.27
CA LEU A 40 12.10 9.80 -2.62
C LEU A 40 13.08 8.71 -3.08
N MET A 41 12.59 7.49 -3.30
CA MET A 41 13.41 6.39 -3.82
C MET A 41 13.87 6.66 -5.25
N GLU A 42 13.00 7.16 -6.12
CA GLU A 42 13.36 7.56 -7.48
C GLU A 42 14.51 8.59 -7.47
N PHE A 43 14.39 9.62 -6.62
CA PHE A 43 15.43 10.62 -6.45
C PHE A 43 16.76 10.03 -5.92
N ALA A 44 16.68 9.16 -4.90
CA ALA A 44 17.86 8.57 -4.27
C ALA A 44 18.62 7.64 -5.23
N GLU A 45 17.89 6.86 -6.03
CA GLU A 45 18.42 5.90 -7.00
C GLU A 45 18.77 6.57 -8.35
N LYS A 46 18.50 7.87 -8.51
CA LYS A 46 18.71 8.64 -9.75
C LYS A 46 17.94 8.05 -10.93
N ILE A 47 16.73 7.57 -10.66
CA ILE A 47 15.81 7.05 -11.65
C ILE A 47 15.08 8.24 -12.28
N ASP A 48 15.20 8.39 -13.60
CA ASP A 48 14.53 9.45 -14.38
C ASP A 48 13.70 8.79 -15.49
N LEU A 49 12.48 8.41 -15.13
CA LEU A 49 11.55 7.74 -16.04
C LEU A 49 10.71 8.77 -16.80
N PRO A 50 10.50 8.60 -18.12
CA PRO A 50 9.56 9.40 -18.87
C PRO A 50 8.14 9.35 -18.26
N GLN A 51 7.41 10.46 -18.30
CA GLN A 51 6.09 10.55 -17.67
C GLN A 51 5.10 9.54 -18.25
N ASP A 52 5.18 9.24 -19.55
CA ASP A 52 4.36 8.23 -20.22
C ASP A 52 4.63 6.80 -19.74
N VAL A 53 5.85 6.54 -19.24
CA VAL A 53 6.18 5.28 -18.56
C VAL A 53 5.57 5.29 -17.16
N MET A 54 5.77 6.38 -16.39
CA MET A 54 5.26 6.53 -15.03
C MET A 54 3.73 6.44 -14.94
N ASP A 55 3.03 7.00 -15.93
CA ASP A 55 1.57 6.98 -16.04
C ASP A 55 1.03 5.65 -16.58
N HIS A 56 1.89 4.65 -16.81
CA HIS A 56 1.44 3.35 -17.29
C HIS A 56 0.52 2.68 -16.26
N PRO A 57 -0.65 2.17 -16.65
CA PRO A 57 -1.63 1.62 -15.72
C PRO A 57 -1.08 0.53 -14.79
N SER A 58 -0.13 -0.28 -15.27
CA SER A 58 0.54 -1.29 -14.44
C SER A 58 1.38 -0.69 -13.31
N LEU A 59 2.09 0.42 -13.55
CA LEU A 59 2.88 1.09 -12.50
C LEU A 59 1.99 1.81 -11.49
N GLU A 60 0.88 2.39 -11.95
CA GLU A 60 -0.15 2.94 -11.06
C GLU A 60 -0.77 1.84 -10.19
N ALA A 61 -1.11 0.69 -10.79
CA ALA A 61 -1.64 -0.47 -10.08
C ALA A 61 -0.64 -1.01 -9.04
N ILE A 62 0.64 -1.13 -9.41
CA ILE A 62 1.72 -1.53 -8.50
C ILE A 62 1.83 -0.56 -7.33
N SER A 63 1.86 0.75 -7.59
CA SER A 63 1.93 1.78 -6.54
C SER A 63 0.74 1.74 -5.58
N ARG A 64 -0.47 1.53 -6.11
CA ARG A 64 -1.68 1.37 -5.31
C ARG A 64 -1.61 0.09 -4.46
N LEU A 65 -1.19 -1.03 -5.04
CA LEU A 65 -1.05 -2.30 -4.34
C LEU A 65 0.02 -2.22 -3.23
N THR A 66 1.10 -1.46 -3.43
CA THR A 66 2.08 -1.17 -2.37
C THR A 66 1.40 -0.51 -1.17
N CYS A 67 0.52 0.47 -1.41
CA CYS A 67 -0.22 1.14 -0.34
C CYS A 67 -1.14 0.17 0.42
N ASP A 68 -1.85 -0.68 -0.32
CA ASP A 68 -2.79 -1.66 0.25
C ASP A 68 -2.03 -2.71 1.09
N LEU A 69 -0.92 -3.26 0.57
CA LEU A 69 -0.06 -4.22 1.27
C LEU A 69 0.50 -3.64 2.58
N ILE A 70 1.07 -2.43 2.53
CA ILE A 70 1.61 -1.76 3.73
C ILE A 70 0.50 -1.53 4.76
N THR A 71 -0.68 -1.10 4.31
CA THR A 71 -1.83 -0.86 5.20
C THR A 71 -2.27 -2.15 5.89
N LEU A 72 -2.49 -3.23 5.13
CA LEU A 72 -2.96 -4.50 5.68
C LEU A 72 -1.95 -5.13 6.65
N GLN A 73 -0.65 -5.10 6.30
CA GLN A 73 0.40 -5.59 7.19
C GLN A 73 0.53 -4.73 8.45
N ASN A 74 0.44 -3.41 8.31
CA ASN A 74 0.46 -2.50 9.46
C ASN A 74 -0.70 -2.80 10.40
N ASP A 75 -1.92 -2.88 9.89
CA ASP A 75 -3.13 -3.14 10.68
C ASP A 75 -3.05 -4.50 11.39
N LEU A 76 -2.59 -5.54 10.70
CA LEU A 76 -2.39 -6.86 11.29
C LEU A 76 -1.36 -6.84 12.43
N CYS A 77 -0.20 -6.22 12.23
CA CYS A 77 0.87 -6.17 13.23
C CYS A 77 0.57 -5.22 14.39
N SER A 78 -0.19 -4.15 14.15
CA SER A 78 -0.51 -3.12 15.14
C SER A 78 -1.78 -3.41 15.93
N TYR A 79 -2.62 -4.34 15.50
CA TYR A 79 -3.94 -4.62 16.07
C TYR A 79 -3.97 -4.66 17.61
N ARG A 80 -3.08 -5.42 18.24
CA ARG A 80 -3.06 -5.52 19.71
C ARG A 80 -2.75 -4.18 20.38
N LYS A 81 -1.81 -3.42 19.82
CA LYS A 81 -1.42 -2.10 20.31
C LYS A 81 -2.59 -1.12 20.13
N ASP A 82 -3.22 -1.11 18.96
CA ASP A 82 -4.33 -0.23 18.63
C ASP A 82 -5.55 -0.52 19.52
N LEU A 83 -5.86 -1.79 19.77
CA LEU A 83 -6.92 -2.22 20.69
C LEU A 83 -6.69 -1.69 22.12
N ILE A 84 -5.46 -1.74 22.62
CA ILE A 84 -5.10 -1.24 23.96
C ILE A 84 -5.20 0.29 24.03
N GLN A 85 -4.86 0.98 22.95
CA GLN A 85 -4.84 2.44 22.88
C GLN A 85 -6.20 3.04 22.54
N GLY A 86 -7.18 2.22 22.14
CA GLY A 86 -8.49 2.70 21.71
C GLY A 86 -8.43 3.43 20.36
N GLU A 87 -7.49 3.04 19.50
CA GLU A 87 -7.40 3.53 18.12
C GLU A 87 -8.47 2.83 17.27
N ASP A 88 -9.20 3.59 16.45
CA ASP A 88 -10.29 3.03 15.62
C ASP A 88 -9.86 2.74 14.17
N ASN A 89 -8.61 3.07 13.80
CA ASN A 89 -8.11 2.98 12.43
C ASN A 89 -7.43 1.62 12.14
N ASN A 90 -8.23 0.55 12.11
CA ASN A 90 -7.73 -0.79 11.80
C ASN A 90 -8.80 -1.63 11.09
N VAL A 91 -8.45 -2.32 9.99
CA VAL A 91 -9.37 -3.20 9.25
C VAL A 91 -10.01 -4.26 10.15
N ILE A 92 -9.31 -4.78 11.15
CA ILE A 92 -9.85 -5.82 12.04
C ILE A 92 -11.06 -5.29 12.82
N PHE A 93 -11.11 -4.02 13.20
CA PHE A 93 -12.27 -3.46 13.88
C PHE A 93 -13.49 -3.41 12.95
N ILE A 94 -13.29 -2.99 11.69
CA ILE A 94 -14.34 -2.96 10.67
C ILE A 94 -14.92 -4.36 10.43
N LEU A 95 -14.06 -5.37 10.31
CA LEU A 95 -14.47 -6.76 10.12
C LEU A 95 -15.22 -7.32 11.34
N LYS A 96 -14.77 -7.01 12.55
CA LYS A 96 -15.45 -7.42 13.78
C LYS A 96 -16.82 -6.76 13.93
N ASP A 97 -16.98 -5.51 13.51
CA ASP A 97 -18.28 -4.83 13.47
C ASP A 97 -19.26 -5.47 12.47
N GLN A 98 -18.75 -6.17 11.45
CA GLN A 98 -19.55 -6.98 10.53
C GLN A 98 -19.91 -8.37 11.10
N GLY A 99 -19.54 -8.64 12.36
CA GLY A 99 -19.87 -9.87 13.07
C GLY A 99 -18.83 -10.98 12.98
N LEU A 100 -17.65 -10.71 12.41
CA LEU A 100 -16.56 -11.68 12.37
C LEU A 100 -15.92 -11.82 13.75
N THR A 101 -15.47 -13.04 14.06
CA THR A 101 -14.54 -13.26 15.16
C THR A 101 -13.18 -12.67 14.82
N GLU A 102 -12.32 -12.48 15.83
CA GLU A 102 -10.96 -12.00 15.62
C GLU A 102 -10.15 -12.90 14.66
N GLN A 103 -10.26 -14.22 14.81
CA GLN A 103 -9.59 -15.16 13.90
C GLN A 103 -10.12 -15.02 12.47
N GLN A 104 -11.44 -14.95 12.28
CA GLN A 104 -12.02 -14.76 10.95
C GLN A 104 -11.58 -13.43 10.32
N ALA A 105 -11.45 -12.36 11.11
CA ALA A 105 -10.96 -11.08 10.62
C ALA A 105 -9.49 -11.14 10.19
N VAL A 106 -8.65 -11.87 10.95
CA VAL A 106 -7.25 -12.11 10.58
C VAL A 106 -7.16 -12.97 9.31
N ASP A 107 -7.98 -14.01 9.20
CA ASP A 107 -8.03 -14.87 8.02
C ASP A 107 -8.46 -14.07 6.76
N GLU A 108 -9.46 -13.20 6.89
CA GLU A 108 -9.91 -12.31 5.80
C GLU A 108 -8.81 -11.36 5.34
N ILE A 109 -8.06 -10.75 6.27
CA ILE A 109 -6.87 -9.95 5.91
C ILE A 109 -5.83 -10.80 5.17
N GLY A 110 -5.67 -12.06 5.58
CA GLY A 110 -4.81 -13.02 4.87
C GLY A 110 -5.23 -13.20 3.41
N GLU A 111 -6.52 -13.38 3.15
CA GLU A 111 -7.06 -13.47 1.78
C GLU A 111 -6.89 -12.16 1.00
N MET A 112 -7.11 -11.00 1.64
CA MET A 112 -6.87 -9.69 1.02
C MET A 112 -5.40 -9.49 0.63
N LEU A 113 -4.46 -9.93 1.47
CA LEU A 113 -3.02 -9.90 1.17
C LEU A 113 -2.68 -10.82 -0.02
N CYS A 114 -3.21 -12.04 -0.01
CA CYS A 114 -3.04 -12.97 -1.13
C CYS A 114 -3.58 -12.40 -2.44
N ASP A 115 -4.72 -11.71 -2.41
CA ASP A 115 -5.27 -11.03 -3.58
C ASP A 115 -4.39 -9.87 -4.07
N CYS A 116 -3.84 -9.07 -3.14
CA CYS A 116 -2.89 -8.03 -3.50
C CYS A 116 -1.67 -8.60 -4.25
N TYR A 117 -1.09 -9.70 -3.77
CA TYR A 117 0.04 -10.35 -4.45
C TYR A 117 -0.33 -10.94 -5.81
N ARG A 118 -1.53 -11.52 -5.95
CA ARG A 118 -2.01 -12.02 -7.24
C ARG A 118 -2.13 -10.89 -8.27
N ARG A 119 -2.77 -9.79 -7.87
CA ARG A 119 -2.93 -8.59 -8.71
C ARG A 119 -1.60 -7.93 -9.03
N TRP A 120 -0.65 -7.95 -8.10
CA TRP A 120 0.71 -7.49 -8.32
C TRP A 120 1.41 -8.31 -9.40
N GLY A 121 1.31 -9.64 -9.34
CA GLY A 121 1.86 -10.54 -10.35
C GLY A 121 1.28 -10.26 -11.74
N THR A 122 -0.02 -10.03 -11.84
CA THR A 122 -0.68 -9.63 -13.10
C THR A 122 -0.15 -8.28 -13.59
N ALA A 123 -0.09 -7.26 -12.73
CA ALA A 123 0.40 -5.94 -13.12
C ALA A 123 1.86 -5.99 -13.64
N LEU A 124 2.72 -6.76 -12.99
CA LEU A 124 4.09 -6.99 -13.46
C LEU A 124 4.14 -7.71 -14.82
N ALA A 125 3.28 -8.70 -15.04
CA ALA A 125 3.23 -9.44 -16.30
C ALA A 125 2.72 -8.58 -17.48
N ASP A 126 1.89 -7.58 -17.19
CA ASP A 126 1.33 -6.65 -18.16
C ASP A 126 2.23 -5.45 -18.47
N LEU A 127 3.42 -5.35 -17.84
CA LEU A 127 4.39 -4.31 -18.18
C LEU A 127 4.94 -4.53 -19.59
N PRO A 128 4.86 -3.54 -20.49
CA PRO A 128 5.56 -3.60 -21.77
C PRO A 128 7.06 -3.44 -21.56
N SER A 129 7.83 -3.71 -22.62
CA SER A 129 9.24 -3.32 -22.67
C SER A 129 9.36 -1.95 -23.34
N TRP A 130 10.06 -1.03 -22.69
CA TRP A 130 10.38 0.31 -23.20
C TRP A 130 11.85 0.42 -23.66
N GLY A 131 12.61 -0.67 -23.55
CA GLY A 131 14.02 -0.76 -23.91
C GLY A 131 14.91 -0.91 -22.67
N GLU A 132 16.08 -1.54 -22.85
CA GLU A 132 16.91 -2.06 -21.76
C GLU A 132 17.24 -1.06 -20.63
N GLY A 133 17.42 0.22 -20.97
CA GLY A 133 17.67 1.28 -19.98
C GLY A 133 16.45 1.55 -19.10
N ILE A 134 15.30 1.80 -19.71
CA ILE A 134 14.04 2.10 -19.01
C ILE A 134 13.55 0.87 -18.25
N ASP A 135 13.64 -0.32 -18.86
CA ASP A 135 13.22 -1.57 -18.23
C ASP A 135 14.01 -1.85 -16.95
N ARG A 136 15.32 -1.54 -16.94
CA ARG A 136 16.17 -1.66 -15.75
C ARG A 136 15.71 -0.72 -14.64
N ASP A 137 15.45 0.53 -14.98
CA ASP A 137 15.03 1.55 -14.03
C ASP A 137 13.63 1.25 -13.46
N VAL A 138 12.71 0.76 -14.29
CA VAL A 138 11.39 0.27 -13.88
C VAL A 138 11.50 -0.92 -12.92
N ILE A 139 12.40 -1.88 -13.19
CA ILE A 139 12.64 -3.01 -12.28
C ILE A 139 13.25 -2.53 -10.97
N GLN A 140 14.15 -1.56 -11.01
CA GLN A 140 14.78 -1.00 -9.81
C GLN A 140 13.78 -0.22 -8.95
N ALA A 141 12.84 0.50 -9.57
CA ALA A 141 11.75 1.21 -8.88
C ALA A 141 10.61 0.29 -8.39
N GLY A 142 10.24 -0.72 -9.19
CA GLY A 142 9.12 -1.63 -8.94
C GLY A 142 9.47 -2.91 -8.16
N GLY A 143 10.76 -3.13 -7.87
CA GLY A 143 11.22 -4.26 -7.07
C GLY A 143 10.68 -4.19 -5.64
N PRO A 144 10.22 -5.31 -5.04
CA PRO A 144 9.82 -5.33 -3.64
C PRO A 144 11.06 -5.13 -2.80
N PHE A 145 11.30 -3.90 -2.34
CA PHE A 145 12.36 -3.53 -1.39
C PHE A 145 13.63 -4.38 -1.55
N HIS A 146 14.44 -4.08 -2.57
CA HIS A 146 15.79 -4.61 -2.64
C HIS A 146 16.61 -4.06 -1.45
N PHE A 147 16.48 -4.70 -0.28
CA PHE A 147 17.53 -4.68 0.73
C PHE A 147 18.75 -5.28 0.06
N HIS A 148 19.67 -4.41 -0.39
CA HIS A 148 20.99 -4.81 -0.82
C HIS A 148 21.75 -5.25 0.45
N PRO A 149 22.04 -6.54 0.68
CA PRO A 149 22.92 -6.91 1.77
C PRO A 149 24.34 -6.79 1.23
N ARG A 150 24.95 -5.60 1.32
CA ARG A 150 26.42 -5.41 1.35
C ARG A 150 26.83 -3.93 1.49
N SER A 151 27.28 -3.58 2.69
CA SER A 151 28.66 -3.12 2.93
C SER A 151 28.89 -2.88 4.43
N LEU A 152 29.04 -3.97 5.18
CA LEU A 152 30.06 -4.00 6.22
C LEU A 152 31.34 -4.47 5.54
N LEU A 153 32.17 -3.50 5.16
CA LEU A 153 33.63 -3.46 5.11
C LEU A 153 34.06 -2.18 4.41
#